data_AF-A0A8C4TD52-F1
#
_entry.id   AF-A0A8C4TD52-F1
#
_cell.length_a   1.000
_cell.length_b   1.000
_cell.length_c   1.000
_cell.angle_alpha   90.00
_cell.angle_beta   90.00
_cell.angle_gamma   90.00
#
_symmetry.space_group_name_H-M   'P 1'
#
loop_
_entity.id
_entity.type
_entity.pdbx_description
1 polymer ?
#
loop_
_entity_poly.entity_id
_entity_poly.type
_entity_poly.pdbx_seq_one_letter_code
_entity_poly.pdbx_strand_id
1 'polypeptide(L)'
;MDELSQALAGSFSISQELNSTSAPHPRLSQYKSKYSVLDQDERRRKFLELQKLKRLNYINHARQLADGNWEENEDEDHDEDKKVQDESTNDVEMKQEKKLPKHYGNQLMLSEWLVDVPHDLASEWMMVVCPVGKRCLIVASKGSTAAYAKNGYCVNRFPSALPGGSHHNSNMGKDYTILDCIYNDVDRTYYILDLMCWRGHPVYDCPTDFRFYWLQSKVQEEEGKLEEITKSNPFHFVRLQNVLCTSEAIFQALAQKYTFQVDGILFYNKQTHYTPGSTPLVGWLKPYMVGDILGMEVPAGLLTEKPTYADHQLQRIITHKKGLQTCHVTKDGGYELEHLSTPEVTSNTAEMET
;
A
#
# COMPACT_ATOMS: atom_id res chain seq x y z
N MET A 1 -18.88 -18.06 -20.33
CA MET A 1 -18.34 -18.24 -18.96
C MET A 1 -17.02 -17.48 -18.78
N ASP A 2 -16.10 -17.56 -19.75
CA ASP A 2 -14.81 -16.86 -19.65
C ASP A 2 -14.92 -15.34 -19.72
N GLU A 3 -15.81 -14.79 -20.56
CA GLU A 3 -16.05 -13.32 -20.59
C GLU A 3 -16.62 -12.78 -19.28
N LEU A 4 -17.53 -13.52 -18.64
CA LEU A 4 -18.07 -13.14 -17.33
C LEU A 4 -16.98 -13.20 -16.26
N SER A 5 -16.12 -14.21 -16.30
CA SER A 5 -14.98 -14.36 -15.40
C SER A 5 -13.96 -13.23 -15.59
N GLN A 6 -13.70 -12.84 -16.83
CA GLN A 6 -12.85 -11.71 -17.19
C GLN A 6 -13.45 -10.37 -16.73
N ALA A 7 -14.75 -10.16 -16.93
CA ALA A 7 -15.43 -8.94 -16.50
C ALA A 7 -15.37 -8.80 -14.96
N LEU A 8 -15.67 -9.88 -14.24
CA LEU A 8 -15.61 -9.89 -12.78
C LEU A 8 -14.17 -9.67 -12.28
N ALA A 9 -13.18 -10.40 -12.80
CA ALA A 9 -11.79 -10.29 -12.36
C ALA A 9 -11.12 -8.97 -12.77
N GLY A 10 -11.48 -8.41 -13.92
CA GLY A 10 -10.81 -7.24 -14.50
C GLY A 10 -11.45 -5.89 -14.16
N SER A 11 -12.70 -5.87 -13.68
CA SER A 11 -13.44 -4.61 -13.45
C SER A 11 -14.24 -4.52 -12.15
N PHE A 12 -14.33 -5.57 -11.34
CA PHE A 12 -14.99 -5.50 -10.04
C PHE A 12 -14.01 -5.03 -8.96
N SER A 13 -14.04 -3.73 -8.62
CA SER A 13 -13.27 -3.15 -7.52
C SER A 13 -14.08 -2.06 -6.82
N ILE A 14 -14.03 -2.04 -5.49
CA ILE A 14 -14.75 -1.07 -4.66
C ILE A 14 -13.93 0.22 -4.50
N SER A 15 -12.62 0.12 -4.27
CA SER A 15 -11.75 1.28 -4.00
C SER A 15 -11.05 1.85 -5.24
N GLN A 16 -11.20 1.24 -6.42
CA GLN A 16 -10.58 1.65 -7.69
C GLN A 16 -9.06 1.95 -7.59
N GLU A 17 -8.36 1.29 -6.66
CA GLU A 17 -6.92 1.49 -6.47
C GLU A 17 -6.10 0.79 -7.57
N LEU A 18 -5.20 1.55 -8.20
CA LEU A 18 -4.25 1.02 -9.19
C LEU A 18 -3.24 0.09 -8.50
N ASN A 19 -2.92 -1.05 -9.12
CA ASN A 19 -1.90 -2.00 -8.65
C ASN A 19 -1.99 -2.38 -7.15
N SER A 20 -3.22 -2.49 -6.62
CA SER A 20 -3.46 -2.80 -5.20
C SER A 20 -2.88 -4.16 -4.80
N THR A 21 -2.26 -4.20 -3.62
CA THR A 21 -1.70 -5.42 -3.01
C THR A 21 -2.75 -6.39 -2.50
N SER A 22 -4.03 -5.98 -2.50
CA SER A 22 -5.18 -6.86 -2.19
C SER A 22 -5.47 -7.85 -3.31
N ALA A 23 -5.06 -7.53 -4.55
CA ALA A 23 -5.13 -8.42 -5.70
C ALA A 23 -3.74 -9.03 -5.99
N PRO A 24 -3.66 -10.15 -6.73
CA PRO A 24 -2.38 -10.70 -7.16
C PRO A 24 -1.56 -9.70 -7.98
N HIS A 25 -0.24 -9.86 -7.96
CA HIS A 25 0.67 -9.02 -8.75
C HIS A 25 0.23 -8.97 -10.22
N PRO A 26 0.18 -7.79 -10.89
CA PRO A 26 -0.34 -7.66 -12.26
C PRO A 26 0.30 -8.61 -13.29
N ARG A 27 1.63 -8.86 -13.18
CA ARG A 27 2.34 -9.85 -14.02
C ARG A 27 1.88 -11.30 -13.82
N LEU A 28 1.34 -11.63 -12.65
CA LEU A 28 0.83 -12.95 -12.26
C LEU A 28 -0.70 -13.04 -12.34
N SER A 29 -1.38 -11.99 -12.83
CA SER A 29 -2.82 -12.03 -13.07
C SER A 29 -3.12 -12.69 -14.42
N GLN A 30 -4.18 -13.51 -14.45
CA GLN A 30 -4.69 -14.10 -15.69
C GLN A 30 -5.37 -13.05 -16.59
N TYR A 31 -6.06 -12.08 -15.97
CA TYR A 31 -6.76 -11.00 -16.65
C TYR A 31 -6.11 -9.66 -16.34
N LYS A 32 -5.98 -8.80 -17.36
CA LYS A 32 -5.50 -7.42 -17.17
C LYS A 32 -6.61 -6.61 -16.50
N SER A 33 -6.31 -5.96 -15.39
CA SER A 33 -7.21 -4.99 -14.79
C SER A 33 -7.29 -3.75 -15.68
N LYS A 34 -8.51 -3.20 -15.87
CA LYS A 34 -8.70 -1.92 -16.59
C LYS A 34 -7.92 -0.77 -15.94
N TYR A 35 -7.66 -0.89 -14.65
CA TYR A 35 -6.98 0.09 -13.79
C TYR A 35 -5.45 -0.14 -13.71
N SER A 36 -4.86 -0.89 -14.64
CA SER A 36 -3.42 -1.22 -14.64
C SER A 36 -2.61 -0.48 -15.71
N VAL A 37 -3.22 0.49 -16.41
CA VAL A 37 -2.71 1.00 -17.70
C VAL A 37 -1.80 2.23 -17.59
N LEU A 38 -1.76 2.92 -16.44
CA LEU A 38 -0.88 4.08 -16.26
C LEU A 38 0.52 3.68 -15.77
N ASP A 39 1.53 4.20 -16.46
CA ASP A 39 2.96 4.10 -16.11
C ASP A 39 3.18 4.54 -14.64
N GLN A 40 3.74 3.65 -13.82
CA GLN A 40 3.98 3.98 -12.41
C GLN A 40 4.98 5.13 -12.29
N ASP A 41 5.94 5.29 -13.21
CA ASP A 41 6.97 6.32 -13.13
C ASP A 41 6.41 7.72 -13.34
N GLU A 42 5.52 7.90 -14.32
CA GLU A 42 4.87 9.19 -14.54
C GLU A 42 4.03 9.59 -13.32
N ARG A 43 3.30 8.63 -12.73
CA ARG A 43 2.52 8.86 -11.52
C ARG A 43 3.41 9.23 -10.33
N ARG A 44 4.53 8.53 -10.11
CA ARG A 44 5.50 8.86 -9.05
C ARG A 44 5.97 10.31 -9.16
N ARG A 45 6.36 10.76 -10.36
CA ARG A 45 6.78 12.15 -10.60
C ARG A 45 5.68 13.14 -10.23
N LYS A 46 4.45 12.90 -10.70
CA LYS A 46 3.30 13.77 -10.38
C LYS A 46 3.00 13.80 -8.87
N PHE A 47 3.07 12.67 -8.17
CA PHE A 47 2.91 12.62 -6.71
C PHE A 47 3.97 13.46 -5.98
N LEU A 48 5.24 13.37 -6.40
CA LEU A 48 6.35 14.17 -5.84
C LEU A 48 6.22 15.67 -6.13
N GLU A 49 5.61 16.06 -7.26
CA GLU A 49 5.30 17.45 -7.56
C GLU A 49 4.13 17.96 -6.71
N LEU A 50 3.06 17.17 -6.62
CA LEU A 50 1.86 17.51 -5.85
C LEU A 50 2.16 17.66 -4.35
N GLN A 51 3.00 16.80 -3.76
CA GLN A 51 3.34 16.92 -2.34
C GLN A 51 4.07 18.23 -2.00
N LYS A 52 4.76 18.86 -2.95
CA LYS A 52 5.44 20.16 -2.76
C LYS A 52 4.45 21.33 -2.71
N LEU A 53 3.31 21.18 -3.37
CA LEU A 53 2.25 22.19 -3.43
C LEU A 53 1.24 22.03 -2.29
N LYS A 54 1.02 20.78 -1.84
CA LYS A 54 -0.02 20.45 -0.88
C LYS A 54 0.29 21.06 0.50
N ARG A 55 -0.69 21.79 1.05
CA ARG A 55 -0.65 22.33 2.42
C ARG A 55 -1.86 21.81 3.19
N LEU A 56 -1.70 20.67 3.84
CA LEU A 56 -2.73 20.12 4.73
C LEU A 56 -2.42 20.46 6.18
N ASN A 57 -3.47 20.59 6.99
CA ASN A 57 -3.33 20.84 8.42
C ASN A 57 -3.06 19.53 9.19
N TYR A 58 -1.87 18.94 9.00
CA TYR A 58 -1.49 17.70 9.67
C TYR A 58 -1.38 17.83 11.19
N ILE A 59 -1.15 19.05 11.70
CA ILE A 59 -1.16 19.33 13.14
C ILE A 59 -2.55 19.08 13.71
N ASN A 60 -3.59 19.64 13.07
CA ASN A 60 -4.97 19.40 13.51
C ASN A 60 -5.34 17.93 13.32
N HIS A 61 -5.00 17.33 12.18
CA HIS A 61 -5.28 15.92 11.91
C HIS A 61 -4.69 14.97 12.96
N ALA A 62 -3.43 15.17 13.33
CA ALA A 62 -2.78 14.35 14.35
C ALA A 62 -3.43 14.55 15.74
N ARG A 63 -3.87 15.77 16.05
CA ARG A 63 -4.62 16.05 17.29
C ARG A 63 -5.98 15.36 17.30
N GLN A 64 -6.72 15.39 16.19
CA GLN A 64 -8.01 14.71 16.05
C GLN A 64 -7.87 13.20 16.26
N LEU A 65 -6.84 12.58 15.70
CA LEU A 65 -6.53 11.17 15.94
C LEU A 65 -6.23 10.89 17.41
N ALA A 66 -5.47 11.76 18.08
CA ALA A 66 -5.10 11.63 19.47
C ALA A 66 -6.27 11.86 20.45
N ASP A 67 -7.15 12.82 20.14
CA ASP A 67 -8.27 13.20 20.98
C ASP A 67 -9.50 12.31 20.76
N GLY A 68 -9.65 11.76 19.55
CA GLY A 68 -10.84 11.04 19.11
C GLY A 68 -12.03 11.95 18.82
N ASN A 69 -11.81 13.27 18.74
CA ASN A 69 -12.84 14.25 18.44
C ASN A 69 -12.81 14.63 16.95
N TRP A 70 -13.95 14.56 16.28
CA TRP A 70 -14.12 14.82 14.85
C TRP A 70 -15.17 15.90 14.55
N GLU A 71 -15.83 16.45 15.58
CA GLU A 71 -17.01 17.32 15.44
C GLU A 71 -16.68 18.69 14.79
N GLU A 72 -15.46 19.22 14.98
CA GLU A 72 -15.07 20.56 14.50
C GLU A 72 -15.03 20.72 12.97
N ASN A 73 -15.03 19.63 12.19
CA ASN A 73 -14.91 19.66 10.74
C ASN A 73 -16.22 19.30 10.01
N GLU A 74 -17.35 19.11 10.72
CA GLU A 74 -18.65 18.86 10.06
C GLU A 74 -19.24 20.13 9.44
N ASP A 75 -18.92 21.30 10.00
CA ASP A 75 -19.51 22.59 9.59
C ASP A 75 -18.83 23.23 8.35
N GLU A 76 -17.55 22.93 8.07
CA GLU A 76 -16.82 23.49 6.91
C GLU A 76 -17.17 22.80 5.58
N ASP A 77 -17.70 21.57 5.60
CA ASP A 77 -17.96 20.78 4.39
C ASP A 77 -19.32 21.11 3.73
N HIS A 78 -20.28 21.70 4.45
CA HIS A 78 -21.61 21.99 3.90
C HIS A 78 -21.61 23.07 2.80
N ASP A 79 -20.56 23.89 2.72
CA ASP A 79 -20.45 24.99 1.75
C ASP A 79 -19.65 24.64 0.48
N GLU A 80 -18.79 23.60 0.51
CA GLU A 80 -17.92 23.25 -0.63
C GLU A 80 -18.47 22.16 -1.56
N ASP A 81 -19.34 21.28 -1.07
CA ASP A 81 -19.93 20.18 -1.86
C ASP A 81 -20.88 20.67 -2.99
N LYS A 82 -21.23 21.98 -3.03
CA LYS A 82 -22.11 22.56 -4.05
C LYS A 82 -21.42 22.99 -5.35
N LYS A 83 -20.08 22.91 -5.48
CA LYS A 83 -19.36 23.44 -6.64
C LYS A 83 -18.82 22.42 -7.67
N VAL A 84 -19.14 21.13 -7.55
CA VAL A 84 -18.58 20.09 -8.45
C VAL A 84 -19.69 19.37 -9.22
N GLN A 85 -20.32 20.09 -10.15
CA GLN A 85 -21.07 19.50 -11.26
C GLN A 85 -20.73 20.27 -12.53
N ASP A 86 -19.54 20.04 -13.11
CA ASP A 86 -19.42 20.01 -14.58
C ASP A 86 -18.06 19.42 -15.04
N GLU A 87 -18.09 18.86 -16.26
CA GLU A 87 -16.97 18.49 -17.16
C GLU A 87 -16.31 17.09 -17.08
N SER A 88 -16.87 16.20 -17.92
CA SER A 88 -16.23 15.38 -18.97
C SER A 88 -14.85 14.71 -18.78
N THR A 89 -14.91 13.37 -18.79
CA THR A 89 -14.01 12.36 -19.40
C THR A 89 -12.49 12.59 -19.44
N ASN A 90 -11.81 11.72 -18.68
CA ASN A 90 -10.43 11.21 -18.78
C ASN A 90 -9.28 11.92 -18.03
N ASP A 91 -9.50 13.07 -17.38
CA ASP A 91 -8.47 13.73 -16.53
C ASP A 91 -8.90 13.87 -15.05
N VAL A 92 -9.90 13.09 -14.62
CA VAL A 92 -10.61 13.29 -13.34
C VAL A 92 -9.86 12.72 -12.12
N GLU A 93 -8.89 11.83 -12.29
CA GLU A 93 -8.26 11.12 -11.15
C GLU A 93 -7.17 11.89 -10.39
N MET A 94 -6.65 13.00 -10.94
CA MET A 94 -5.54 13.74 -10.32
C MET A 94 -5.90 15.13 -9.76
N LYS A 95 -7.13 15.61 -9.98
CA LYS A 95 -7.60 16.90 -9.46
C LYS A 95 -8.47 16.79 -8.20
N GLN A 96 -8.83 15.59 -7.76
CA GLN A 96 -9.43 15.44 -6.44
C GLN A 96 -8.32 15.64 -5.40
N GLU A 97 -8.26 16.81 -4.79
CA GLU A 97 -7.51 17.02 -3.56
C GLU A 97 -8.01 15.99 -2.55
N LYS A 98 -7.30 14.85 -2.43
CA LYS A 98 -7.65 13.83 -1.45
C LYS A 98 -7.54 14.47 -0.07
N LYS A 99 -8.70 14.82 0.49
CA LYS A 99 -8.90 15.26 1.87
C LYS A 99 -8.32 14.19 2.80
N LEU A 100 -7.85 14.61 3.97
CA LEU A 100 -7.37 13.65 4.96
C LEU A 100 -8.52 12.74 5.41
N PRO A 101 -8.29 11.43 5.61
CA PRO A 101 -9.37 10.53 6.00
C PRO A 101 -9.95 10.95 7.35
N LYS A 102 -11.28 10.92 7.45
CA LYS A 102 -12.00 11.11 8.71
C LYS A 102 -11.97 9.80 9.51
N HIS A 103 -11.90 9.90 10.83
CA HIS A 103 -11.85 8.75 11.74
C HIS A 103 -10.58 7.90 11.64
N TYR A 104 -10.55 6.76 12.32
CA TYR A 104 -9.38 5.87 12.37
C TYR A 104 -9.20 5.01 11.10
N GLY A 105 -10.15 5.04 10.16
CA GLY A 105 -10.08 4.29 8.91
C GLY A 105 -9.17 4.93 7.86
N ASN A 106 -8.50 4.10 7.07
CA ASN A 106 -7.68 4.52 5.92
C ASN A 106 -6.55 5.52 6.26
N GLN A 107 -6.06 5.52 7.50
CA GLN A 107 -4.97 6.40 7.97
C GLN A 107 -3.56 5.96 7.55
N LEU A 108 -3.43 4.73 7.04
CA LEU A 108 -2.13 4.15 6.71
C LEU A 108 -1.74 4.44 5.26
N MET A 109 -0.45 4.68 5.03
CA MET A 109 0.10 4.77 3.67
C MET A 109 0.27 3.36 3.12
N LEU A 110 -0.38 3.07 2.00
CA LEU A 110 -0.42 1.74 1.40
C LEU A 110 0.44 1.70 0.13
N SER A 111 1.23 0.65 0.00
CA SER A 111 2.05 0.40 -1.17
C SER A 111 1.23 -0.21 -2.32
N GLU A 112 1.65 0.11 -3.53
CA GLU A 112 1.28 -0.66 -4.72
C GLU A 112 2.25 -1.84 -4.92
N TRP A 113 1.86 -2.82 -5.75
CA TRP A 113 2.85 -3.75 -6.30
C TRP A 113 3.94 -2.98 -7.07
N LEU A 114 5.20 -3.33 -6.84
CA LEU A 114 6.31 -2.79 -7.63
C LEU A 114 6.34 -3.48 -9.00
N VAL A 115 5.77 -2.82 -10.02
CA VAL A 115 5.70 -3.35 -11.39
C VAL A 115 6.79 -2.74 -12.25
N ASP A 116 6.85 -1.40 -12.25
CA ASP A 116 7.86 -0.63 -12.99
C ASP A 116 8.97 -0.25 -12.00
N VAL A 117 10.18 -0.74 -12.27
CA VAL A 117 11.33 -0.55 -11.39
C VAL A 117 11.94 0.83 -11.65
N PRO A 118 12.02 1.72 -10.65
CA PRO A 118 12.64 3.02 -10.80
C PRO A 118 14.10 2.89 -11.25
N HIS A 119 14.53 3.69 -12.22
CA HIS A 119 15.91 3.72 -12.70
C HIS A 119 16.90 4.17 -11.59
N ASP A 120 16.42 4.94 -10.63
CA ASP A 120 17.15 5.49 -9.49
C ASP A 120 16.94 4.67 -8.20
N LEU A 121 16.48 3.42 -8.30
CA LEU A 121 16.18 2.54 -7.15
C LEU A 121 17.33 2.51 -6.15
N ALA A 122 18.57 2.30 -6.62
CA ALA A 122 19.73 2.16 -5.74
C ALA A 122 20.08 3.42 -4.94
N SER A 123 19.78 4.61 -5.47
CA SER A 123 20.17 5.90 -4.88
C SER A 123 19.03 6.58 -4.14
N GLU A 124 17.81 6.58 -4.67
CA GLU A 124 16.68 7.37 -4.16
C GLU A 124 15.64 6.54 -3.40
N TRP A 125 15.87 5.23 -3.24
CA TRP A 125 14.94 4.36 -2.53
C TRP A 125 15.61 3.63 -1.36
N MET A 126 14.79 3.27 -0.39
CA MET A 126 15.15 2.49 0.78
C MET A 126 14.23 1.29 0.88
N MET A 127 14.76 0.13 1.25
CA MET A 127 13.97 -1.08 1.46
C MET A 127 13.80 -1.40 2.94
N VAL A 128 12.66 -1.98 3.27
CA VAL A 128 12.33 -2.51 4.60
C VAL A 128 11.80 -3.92 4.47
N VAL A 129 12.46 -4.86 5.14
CA VAL A 129 12.00 -6.25 5.22
C VAL A 129 10.91 -6.36 6.28
N CYS A 130 9.74 -6.82 5.86
CA CYS A 130 8.53 -6.80 6.66
C CYS A 130 8.20 -8.20 7.21
N PRO A 131 7.87 -8.33 8.50
CA PRO A 131 7.40 -9.57 9.10
C PRO A 131 5.98 -9.93 8.62
N VAL A 132 5.65 -11.21 8.71
CA VAL A 132 4.26 -11.69 8.67
C VAL A 132 3.53 -11.13 9.89
N GLY A 133 2.38 -10.50 9.64
CA GLY A 133 1.58 -9.93 10.70
C GLY A 133 0.43 -9.07 10.19
N LYS A 134 -0.27 -8.43 11.13
CA LYS A 134 -1.42 -7.56 10.86
C LYS A 134 -0.99 -6.11 10.90
N ARG A 135 -1.14 -5.41 9.78
CA ARG A 135 -0.89 -3.98 9.69
C ARG A 135 -1.89 -3.20 10.56
N CYS A 136 -1.40 -2.26 11.36
CA CYS A 136 -2.23 -1.49 12.29
C CYS A 136 -1.68 -0.08 12.51
N LEU A 137 -2.61 0.86 12.69
CA LEU A 137 -2.35 2.19 13.20
C LEU A 137 -2.25 2.12 14.72
N ILE A 138 -1.17 2.65 15.29
CA ILE A 138 -1.02 2.78 16.74
C ILE A 138 -1.20 4.24 17.12
N VAL A 139 -2.10 4.49 18.09
CA VAL A 139 -2.30 5.80 18.69
C VAL A 139 -2.09 5.68 20.19
N ALA A 140 -1.00 6.26 20.69
CA ALA A 140 -0.73 6.40 22.11
C ALA A 140 -1.10 7.82 22.56
N SER A 141 -2.10 7.94 23.43
CA SER A 141 -2.64 9.22 23.86
C SER A 141 -3.38 9.07 25.20
N LYS A 142 -3.38 10.13 26.02
CA LYS A 142 -4.15 10.22 27.28
C LYS A 142 -3.92 9.04 28.25
N GLY A 143 -2.73 8.47 28.26
CA GLY A 143 -2.33 7.41 29.18
C GLY A 143 -2.69 5.98 28.72
N SER A 144 -3.11 5.79 27.48
CA SER A 144 -3.38 4.48 26.88
C SER A 144 -2.90 4.44 25.43
N THR A 145 -2.64 3.24 24.94
CA THR A 145 -2.36 2.97 23.52
C THR A 145 -3.49 2.15 22.91
N ALA A 146 -3.92 2.53 21.71
CA ALA A 146 -4.94 1.84 20.93
C ALA A 146 -4.37 1.42 19.58
N ALA A 147 -4.70 0.20 19.15
CA ALA A 147 -4.33 -0.33 17.86
C ALA A 147 -5.57 -0.44 16.96
N TYR A 148 -5.53 0.17 15.78
CA TYR A 148 -6.62 0.17 14.81
C TYR A 148 -6.21 -0.58 13.54
N ALA A 149 -7.12 -1.39 13.00
CA ALA A 149 -6.95 -2.02 11.70
C ALA A 149 -7.10 -1.00 10.56
N LYS A 150 -6.77 -1.37 9.32
CA LYS A 150 -6.88 -0.50 8.13
C LYS A 150 -8.27 0.12 7.95
N ASN A 151 -9.32 -0.63 8.31
CA ASN A 151 -10.71 -0.19 8.26
C ASN A 151 -11.13 0.71 9.44
N GLY A 152 -10.23 1.03 10.37
CA GLY A 152 -10.50 1.85 11.54
C GLY A 152 -11.06 1.09 12.75
N TYR A 153 -11.24 -0.23 12.66
CA TYR A 153 -11.69 -1.04 13.79
C TYR A 153 -10.63 -1.08 14.89
N CYS A 154 -11.00 -0.73 16.12
CA CYS A 154 -10.12 -0.81 17.28
C CYS A 154 -9.92 -2.28 17.68
N VAL A 155 -8.74 -2.82 17.39
CA VAL A 155 -8.38 -4.20 17.66
C VAL A 155 -8.05 -4.42 19.13
N ASN A 156 -7.33 -3.47 19.73
CA ASN A 156 -6.88 -3.60 21.12
C ASN A 156 -6.63 -2.24 21.77
N ARG A 157 -6.78 -2.18 23.10
CA ARG A 157 -6.38 -1.06 23.95
C ARG A 157 -5.54 -1.57 25.12
N PHE A 158 -4.37 -0.99 25.31
CA PHE A 158 -3.38 -1.44 26.27
C PHE A 158 -2.47 -0.29 26.72
N PRO A 159 -1.85 -0.35 27.91
CA PRO A 159 -0.80 0.59 28.29
C PRO A 159 0.48 0.31 27.50
N SER A 160 1.25 1.33 27.11
CA SER A 160 2.57 1.11 26.52
C SER A 160 3.60 2.09 27.07
N ALA A 161 4.87 1.76 26.84
CA ALA A 161 5.98 2.66 27.15
C ALA A 161 6.11 3.84 26.15
N LEU A 162 5.30 3.89 25.09
CA LEU A 162 5.30 5.02 24.16
C LEU A 162 4.91 6.33 24.86
N PRO A 163 5.40 7.49 24.38
CA PRO A 163 4.97 8.77 24.91
C PRO A 163 3.45 8.96 24.73
N GLY A 164 2.76 9.29 25.83
CA GLY A 164 1.29 9.34 25.88
C GLY A 164 0.59 7.99 26.10
N GLY A 165 1.32 6.87 26.07
CA GLY A 165 0.78 5.51 26.14
C GLY A 165 0.56 4.94 27.55
N SER A 166 1.02 5.64 28.58
CA SER A 166 0.80 5.28 29.99
C SER A 166 0.64 6.52 30.86
N HIS A 167 -0.05 6.40 32.00
CA HIS A 167 -0.25 7.51 32.95
C HIS A 167 1.06 8.06 33.52
N HIS A 168 2.12 7.25 33.59
CA HIS A 168 3.43 7.68 34.05
C HIS A 168 4.18 8.54 33.01
N ASN A 169 3.89 8.34 31.72
CA ASN A 169 4.53 9.03 30.59
C ASN A 169 3.61 10.08 29.95
N SER A 170 2.49 10.45 30.59
CA SER A 170 1.58 11.48 30.11
C SER A 170 1.83 12.80 30.87
N ASN A 171 2.84 13.57 30.46
CA ASN A 171 2.96 14.93 30.97
C ASN A 171 1.92 15.83 30.28
N MET A 172 1.00 16.39 31.07
CA MET A 172 0.04 17.42 30.66
C MET A 172 -0.99 17.03 29.57
N GLY A 173 -1.14 15.75 29.23
CA GLY A 173 -2.19 15.28 28.31
C GLY A 173 -2.06 15.74 26.85
N LYS A 174 -0.94 16.40 26.50
CA LYS A 174 -0.63 16.86 25.13
C LYS A 174 0.34 15.95 24.39
N ASP A 175 1.00 15.06 25.11
CA ASP A 175 1.91 14.08 24.52
C ASP A 175 1.10 12.95 23.90
N TYR A 176 1.15 12.85 22.58
CA TYR A 176 0.61 11.73 21.83
C TYR A 176 1.60 11.26 20.76
N THR A 177 1.53 9.98 20.44
CA THR A 177 2.40 9.31 19.47
C THR A 177 1.53 8.51 18.51
N ILE A 178 1.80 8.65 17.21
CA ILE A 178 1.08 7.97 16.14
C ILE A 178 2.11 7.22 15.30
N LEU A 179 1.97 5.90 15.24
CA LEU A 179 2.89 5.00 14.53
C LEU A 179 2.15 4.14 13.51
N ASP A 180 2.88 3.71 12.49
CA ASP A 180 2.45 2.67 11.58
C ASP A 180 3.21 1.37 11.88
N CYS A 181 2.47 0.33 12.27
CA CYS A 181 3.05 -0.90 12.81
C CYS A 181 2.53 -2.16 12.13
N ILE A 182 3.32 -3.22 12.17
CA ILE A 182 2.92 -4.59 11.87
C ILE A 182 2.92 -5.38 13.17
N TYR A 183 1.75 -5.82 13.60
CA TYR A 183 1.63 -6.68 14.77
C TYR A 183 1.86 -8.13 14.38
N ASN A 184 2.87 -8.75 14.99
CA ASN A 184 3.11 -10.19 14.91
C ASN A 184 2.55 -10.83 16.20
N ASP A 185 1.64 -11.79 16.03
CA ASP A 185 0.93 -12.46 17.11
C ASP A 185 1.77 -13.54 17.81
N VAL A 186 2.66 -14.20 17.07
CA VAL A 186 3.61 -15.20 17.59
C VAL A 186 4.60 -14.52 18.54
N ASP A 187 5.21 -13.42 18.09
CA ASP A 187 6.25 -12.69 18.82
C ASP A 187 5.66 -11.68 19.81
N ARG A 188 4.32 -11.47 19.81
CA ARG A 188 3.62 -10.42 20.58
C ARG A 188 4.30 -9.05 20.48
N THR A 189 4.73 -8.72 19.27
CA THR A 189 5.59 -7.57 18.98
C THR A 189 4.92 -6.69 17.94
N TYR A 190 4.84 -5.39 18.23
CA TYR A 190 4.53 -4.36 17.26
C TYR A 190 5.81 -3.91 16.58
N TYR A 191 6.02 -4.38 15.36
CA TYR A 191 7.11 -3.93 14.52
C TYR A 191 6.77 -2.57 13.93
N ILE A 192 7.50 -1.53 14.35
CA ILE A 192 7.28 -0.16 13.87
C ILE A 192 7.87 -0.06 12.46
N LEU A 193 7.01 0.19 11.48
CA LEU A 193 7.44 0.47 10.12
C LEU A 193 7.63 1.96 9.88
N ASP A 194 6.75 2.80 10.43
CA ASP A 194 6.80 4.25 10.17
C ASP A 194 6.32 5.09 11.36
N LEU A 195 6.68 6.37 11.32
CA LEU A 195 6.38 7.37 12.33
C LEU A 195 5.62 8.54 11.70
N MET A 196 4.43 8.82 12.24
CA MET A 196 3.60 9.95 11.79
C MET A 196 3.57 11.08 12.81
N CYS A 197 3.64 10.78 14.10
CA CYS A 197 3.71 11.78 15.15
C CYS A 197 4.47 11.24 16.37
N TRP A 198 5.36 12.05 16.95
CA TRP A 198 6.07 11.72 18.19
C TRP A 198 5.95 12.85 19.21
N ARG A 199 5.44 12.58 20.42
CA ARG A 199 5.25 13.59 21.48
C ARG A 199 4.54 14.87 20.98
N GLY A 200 3.48 14.70 20.20
CA GLY A 200 2.71 15.81 19.64
C GLY A 200 3.35 16.54 18.45
N HIS A 201 4.52 16.11 17.98
CA HIS A 201 5.16 16.64 16.77
C HIS A 201 4.80 15.78 15.54
N PRO A 202 3.86 16.20 14.68
CA PRO A 202 3.56 15.50 13.44
C PRO A 202 4.72 15.63 12.45
N VAL A 203 5.02 14.55 11.75
CA VAL A 203 6.07 14.47 10.72
C VAL A 203 5.53 13.98 9.38
N TYR A 204 4.23 14.15 9.13
CA TYR A 204 3.58 13.76 7.87
C TYR A 204 4.22 14.43 6.65
N ASP A 205 4.55 15.71 6.76
CA ASP A 205 5.19 16.53 5.72
C ASP A 205 6.70 16.30 5.59
N CYS A 206 7.26 15.34 6.34
CA CYS A 206 8.67 15.04 6.25
C CYS A 206 8.92 13.90 5.26
N PRO A 207 10.04 13.95 4.52
CA PRO A 207 10.46 12.86 3.65
C PRO A 207 10.73 11.58 4.45
N THR A 208 10.64 10.42 3.79
CA THR A 208 10.79 9.10 4.42
C THR A 208 12.15 8.93 5.09
N ASP A 209 13.23 9.39 4.47
CA ASP A 209 14.58 9.27 5.02
C ASP A 209 14.70 9.97 6.38
N PHE A 210 14.13 11.17 6.51
CA PHE A 210 14.04 11.88 7.77
C PHE A 210 13.15 11.13 8.77
N ARG A 211 11.97 10.65 8.36
CA ARG A 211 11.06 9.92 9.26
C ARG A 211 11.71 8.66 9.82
N PHE A 212 12.41 7.90 8.99
CA PHE A 212 13.14 6.69 9.39
C PHE A 212 14.32 7.01 10.30
N TYR A 213 15.12 8.03 9.98
CA TYR A 213 16.20 8.51 10.83
C TYR A 213 15.67 8.98 12.20
N TRP A 214 14.61 9.78 12.20
CA TRP A 214 14.01 10.31 13.42
C TRP A 214 13.43 9.19 14.28
N LEU A 215 12.70 8.25 13.67
CA LEU A 215 12.21 7.05 14.35
C LEU A 215 13.36 6.28 15.01
N GLN A 216 14.46 6.07 14.30
CA GLN A 216 15.63 5.41 14.86
C GLN A 216 16.18 6.15 16.08
N SER A 217 16.39 7.46 15.97
CA SER A 217 16.88 8.28 17.08
C SER A 217 15.93 8.24 18.29
N LYS A 218 14.61 8.27 18.07
CA LYS A 218 13.62 8.27 19.14
C LYS A 218 13.43 6.92 19.82
N VAL A 219 13.53 5.83 19.07
CA VAL A 219 13.53 4.49 19.65
C VAL A 219 14.80 4.24 20.46
N GLN A 220 15.96 4.75 20.02
CA GLN A 220 17.21 4.69 20.78
C GLN A 220 17.16 5.53 22.08
N GLU A 221 16.48 6.67 22.08
CA GLU A 221 16.27 7.48 23.30
C GLU A 221 15.44 6.74 24.38
N GLU A 222 14.54 5.86 23.97
CA GLU A 222 13.66 5.07 24.86
C GLU A 222 14.12 3.60 25.00
N GLU A 223 15.37 3.30 24.59
CA GLU A 223 15.94 1.96 24.57
C GLU A 223 15.87 1.30 25.96
N GLY A 224 15.48 0.03 25.99
CA GLY A 224 15.17 -0.74 27.21
C GLY A 224 13.69 -0.72 27.61
N LYS A 225 12.99 0.42 27.56
CA LYS A 225 11.58 0.47 28.02
C LYS A 225 10.59 -0.12 27.03
N LEU A 226 10.83 0.09 25.73
CA LEU A 226 9.96 -0.38 24.65
C LEU A 226 10.10 -1.88 24.39
N GLU A 227 11.27 -2.43 24.71
CA GLU A 227 11.63 -3.83 24.50
C GLU A 227 11.39 -4.70 25.75
N GLU A 228 11.17 -4.13 26.93
CA GLU A 228 10.86 -4.90 28.12
C GLU A 228 9.36 -5.14 28.29
N ILE A 229 8.98 -6.40 28.53
CA ILE A 229 7.60 -6.75 28.92
C ILE A 229 7.41 -6.39 30.39
N THR A 230 6.59 -5.38 30.64
CA THR A 230 6.19 -4.95 31.99
C THR A 230 4.68 -4.84 32.09
N LYS A 231 4.13 -4.66 33.31
CA LYS A 231 2.69 -4.41 33.48
C LYS A 231 2.22 -3.14 32.75
N SER A 232 3.10 -2.16 32.62
CA SER A 232 2.87 -0.90 31.89
C SER A 232 3.20 -0.97 30.40
N ASN A 233 3.81 -2.06 29.93
CA ASN A 233 4.16 -2.30 28.53
C ASN A 233 4.07 -3.81 28.22
N PRO A 234 2.87 -4.33 27.91
CA PRO A 234 2.65 -5.76 27.71
C PRO A 234 3.10 -6.26 26.33
N PHE A 235 3.44 -5.36 25.39
CA PHE A 235 3.87 -5.68 24.04
C PHE A 235 5.21 -5.02 23.74
N HIS A 236 6.06 -5.71 22.98
CA HIS A 236 7.30 -5.14 22.48
C HIS A 236 7.03 -4.16 21.34
N PHE A 237 7.80 -3.08 21.31
CA PHE A 237 7.84 -2.16 20.17
C PHE A 237 9.24 -2.18 19.59
N VAL A 238 9.40 -2.79 18.42
CA VAL A 238 10.70 -2.98 17.76
C VAL A 238 10.68 -2.28 16.42
N ARG A 239 11.64 -1.39 16.15
CA ARG A 239 11.74 -0.74 14.84
C ARG A 239 12.19 -1.73 13.77
N LEU A 240 11.61 -1.64 12.58
CA LEU A 240 12.15 -2.33 11.42
C LEU A 240 13.38 -1.59 10.89
N GLN A 241 14.37 -2.36 10.46
CA GLN A 241 15.57 -1.81 9.84
C GLN A 241 15.27 -1.44 8.39
N ASN A 242 15.75 -0.26 7.98
CA ASN A 242 15.75 0.17 6.59
C ASN A 242 17.19 0.20 6.08
N VAL A 243 17.37 -0.12 4.80
CA VAL A 243 18.67 -0.07 4.12
C VAL A 243 18.49 0.46 2.70
N LEU A 244 19.57 0.91 2.07
CA LEU A 244 19.54 1.33 0.68
C LEU A 244 19.27 0.16 -0.26
N CYS A 245 18.69 0.44 -1.42
CA CYS A 245 18.33 -0.58 -2.41
C CYS A 245 19.46 -0.87 -3.42
N THR A 246 20.73 -0.92 -2.98
CA THR A 246 21.80 -1.38 -3.88
C THR A 246 21.67 -2.88 -4.11
N SER A 247 22.18 -3.38 -5.24
CA SER A 247 22.12 -4.82 -5.55
C SER A 247 22.77 -5.68 -4.46
N GLU A 248 23.87 -5.20 -3.88
CA GLU A 248 24.57 -5.89 -2.78
C GLU A 248 23.74 -5.88 -1.50
N ALA A 249 23.10 -4.75 -1.17
CA ALA A 249 22.27 -4.63 0.02
C ALA A 249 21.01 -5.51 -0.08
N ILE A 250 20.36 -5.53 -1.24
CA ILE A 250 19.23 -6.43 -1.53
C ILE A 250 19.64 -7.89 -1.39
N PHE A 251 20.78 -8.27 -1.98
CA PHE A 251 21.32 -9.62 -1.86
C PHE A 251 21.59 -10.00 -0.39
N GLN A 252 22.23 -9.10 0.38
CA GLN A 252 22.54 -9.33 1.78
C GLN A 252 21.27 -9.48 2.63
N ALA A 253 20.25 -8.64 2.41
CA ALA A 253 18.99 -8.75 3.12
C ALA A 253 18.27 -10.07 2.81
N LEU A 254 18.28 -10.53 1.56
CA LEU A 254 17.70 -11.83 1.18
C LEU A 254 18.48 -13.02 1.76
N ALA A 255 19.79 -12.88 1.98
CA ALA A 255 20.63 -13.91 2.60
C ALA A 255 20.57 -13.89 4.15
N GLN A 256 20.15 -12.78 4.75
CA GLN A 256 20.13 -12.59 6.19
C GLN A 256 19.06 -13.45 6.85
N LYS A 257 19.37 -13.92 8.07
CA LYS A 257 18.39 -14.58 8.95
C LYS A 257 17.69 -13.54 9.81
N TYR A 258 16.37 -13.51 9.73
CA TYR A 258 15.53 -12.66 10.56
C TYR A 258 14.99 -13.44 11.77
N THR A 259 14.71 -12.72 12.85
CA THR A 259 14.08 -13.30 14.06
C THR A 259 12.60 -13.60 13.87
N PHE A 260 12.00 -13.00 12.84
CA PHE A 260 10.61 -13.18 12.45
C PHE A 260 10.50 -13.83 11.07
N GLN A 261 9.34 -14.40 10.78
CA GLN A 261 9.02 -14.86 9.43
C GLN A 261 8.80 -13.65 8.50
N VAL A 262 9.54 -13.59 7.39
CA VAL A 262 9.43 -12.51 6.41
C VAL A 262 8.19 -12.70 5.54
N ASP A 263 7.39 -11.65 5.40
CA ASP A 263 6.24 -11.62 4.48
C ASP A 263 6.60 -11.05 3.10
N GLY A 264 7.45 -10.02 3.09
CA GLY A 264 7.87 -9.33 1.88
C GLY A 264 8.72 -8.10 2.17
N ILE A 265 8.99 -7.34 1.10
CA ILE A 265 9.90 -6.21 1.11
C ILE A 265 9.15 -5.00 0.59
N LEU A 266 9.16 -3.92 1.38
CA LEU A 266 8.68 -2.61 0.95
C LEU A 266 9.84 -1.76 0.46
N PHE A 267 9.61 -1.03 -0.62
CA PHE A 267 10.55 -0.10 -1.24
C PHE A 267 9.95 1.30 -1.14
N TYR A 268 10.56 2.16 -0.35
CA TYR A 268 10.13 3.53 -0.13
C TYR A 268 11.00 4.49 -0.93
N ASN A 269 10.38 5.43 -1.64
CA ASN A 269 11.10 6.58 -2.14
C ASN A 269 11.55 7.47 -0.96
N LYS A 270 12.79 7.94 -0.96
CA LYS A 270 13.34 8.76 0.13
C LYS A 270 12.55 10.04 0.34
N GLN A 271 12.07 10.66 -0.73
CA GLN A 271 11.47 11.99 -0.70
C GLN A 271 9.96 11.97 -0.43
N THR A 272 9.31 10.81 -0.32
CA THR A 272 7.86 10.78 -0.13
C THR A 272 7.44 11.28 1.26
N HIS A 273 6.45 12.17 1.30
CA HIS A 273 5.73 12.50 2.51
C HIS A 273 4.84 11.33 2.93
N TYR A 274 4.46 11.26 4.21
CA TYR A 274 3.52 10.25 4.67
C TYR A 274 2.11 10.66 4.26
N THR A 275 1.53 9.96 3.28
CA THR A 275 0.19 10.25 2.75
C THR A 275 -0.72 9.04 2.96
N PRO A 276 -1.84 9.17 3.71
CA PRO A 276 -2.78 8.07 3.87
C PRO A 276 -3.39 7.61 2.53
N GLY A 277 -3.55 6.29 2.37
CA GLY A 277 -4.06 5.65 1.16
C GLY A 277 -2.98 5.08 0.24
N SER A 278 -3.40 4.54 -0.91
CA SER A 278 -2.49 3.90 -1.89
C SER A 278 -1.61 4.93 -2.60
N THR A 279 -0.31 4.62 -2.73
CA THR A 279 0.68 5.46 -3.40
C THR A 279 1.69 4.63 -4.22
N PRO A 280 2.08 5.10 -5.42
CA PRO A 280 3.12 4.45 -6.23
C PRO A 280 4.55 4.75 -5.72
N LEU A 281 4.70 5.65 -4.74
CA LEU A 281 5.98 6.00 -4.10
C LEU A 281 6.43 4.98 -3.05
N VAL A 282 5.58 3.99 -2.77
CA VAL A 282 5.94 2.80 -1.98
C VAL A 282 5.60 1.56 -2.78
N GLY A 283 6.60 0.75 -3.09
CA GLY A 283 6.45 -0.51 -3.81
C GLY A 283 6.50 -1.71 -2.88
N TRP A 284 5.72 -2.74 -3.17
CA TRP A 284 5.74 -4.01 -2.44
C TRP A 284 6.14 -5.16 -3.35
N LEU A 285 7.01 -6.04 -2.86
CA LEU A 285 7.34 -7.33 -3.47
C LEU A 285 7.38 -8.46 -2.46
N LYS A 286 7.03 -9.67 -2.92
CA LYS A 286 7.38 -10.90 -2.20
C LYS A 286 8.86 -11.24 -2.44
N PRO A 287 9.56 -11.88 -1.49
CA PRO A 287 11.01 -12.07 -1.62
C PRO A 287 11.40 -12.94 -2.83
N TYR A 288 10.58 -13.94 -3.18
CA TYR A 288 10.77 -14.76 -4.40
C TYR A 288 10.55 -14.01 -5.72
N MET A 289 9.91 -12.83 -5.70
CA MET A 289 9.68 -12.02 -6.90
C MET A 289 10.86 -11.09 -7.22
N VAL A 290 11.77 -10.87 -6.27
CA VAL A 290 12.84 -9.87 -6.38
C VAL A 290 13.74 -10.16 -7.58
N GLY A 291 14.18 -11.41 -7.76
CA GLY A 291 15.04 -11.79 -8.88
C GLY A 291 14.38 -11.56 -10.24
N ASP A 292 13.12 -11.94 -10.38
CA ASP A 292 12.38 -11.83 -11.64
C ASP A 292 12.02 -10.37 -12.00
N ILE A 293 11.72 -9.53 -10.99
CA ILE A 293 11.24 -8.16 -11.21
C ILE A 293 12.40 -7.16 -11.31
N LEU A 294 13.40 -7.28 -10.44
CA LEU A 294 14.59 -6.41 -10.47
C LEU A 294 15.64 -6.88 -11.49
N GLY A 295 15.51 -8.10 -12.02
CA GLY A 295 16.45 -8.65 -13.01
C GLY A 295 17.84 -8.89 -12.45
N MET A 296 17.93 -9.32 -11.18
CA MET A 296 19.19 -9.52 -10.46
C MET A 296 19.34 -10.94 -9.93
N GLU A 297 20.58 -11.37 -9.70
CA GLU A 297 20.86 -12.63 -9.02
C GLU A 297 20.48 -12.53 -7.53
N VAL A 298 19.84 -13.57 -7.01
CA VAL A 298 19.41 -13.65 -5.62
C VAL A 298 20.01 -14.88 -4.95
N PRO A 299 20.32 -14.82 -3.63
CA PRO A 299 20.89 -15.95 -2.92
C PRO A 299 19.90 -17.11 -2.91
N ALA A 300 20.39 -18.34 -3.04
CA ALA A 300 19.54 -19.53 -2.86
C ALA A 300 19.18 -19.67 -1.38
N GLY A 301 17.88 -19.64 -1.06
CA GLY A 301 17.40 -19.77 0.31
C GLY A 301 15.88 -19.86 0.40
N LEU A 302 15.37 -20.05 1.62
CA LEU A 302 13.93 -20.20 1.88
C LEU A 302 13.11 -18.98 1.45
N LEU A 303 13.70 -17.79 1.49
CA LEU A 303 13.01 -16.55 1.07
C LEU A 303 12.87 -16.47 -0.46
N THR A 304 13.83 -17.00 -1.19
CA THR A 304 13.91 -16.88 -2.66
C THR A 304 13.34 -18.11 -3.37
N GLU A 305 13.00 -19.16 -2.61
CA GLU A 305 12.31 -20.34 -3.12
C GLU A 305 10.92 -19.96 -3.64
N LYS A 306 10.67 -20.25 -4.92
CA LYS A 306 9.37 -20.01 -5.54
C LYS A 306 8.39 -21.05 -5.02
N PRO A 307 7.23 -20.64 -4.50
CA PRO A 307 6.25 -21.61 -4.06
C PRO A 307 5.68 -22.35 -5.27
N THR A 308 5.39 -23.65 -5.13
CA THR A 308 4.94 -24.53 -6.22
C THR A 308 3.72 -23.98 -6.98
N TYR A 309 2.81 -23.27 -6.29
CA TYR A 309 1.66 -22.64 -6.93
C TYR A 309 2.04 -21.53 -7.91
N ALA A 310 3.16 -20.82 -7.69
CA ALA A 310 3.60 -19.72 -8.55
C ALA A 310 4.01 -20.24 -9.93
N ASP A 311 4.72 -21.36 -9.99
CA ASP A 311 5.11 -22.00 -11.24
C ASP A 311 3.89 -22.49 -12.02
N HIS A 312 2.95 -23.15 -11.35
CA HIS A 312 1.69 -23.58 -11.96
C HIS A 312 0.85 -22.40 -12.45
N GLN A 313 0.81 -21.30 -11.70
CA GLN A 313 0.08 -20.08 -12.08
C GLN A 313 0.71 -19.42 -13.31
N LEU A 314 2.04 -19.30 -13.36
CA LEU A 314 2.78 -18.81 -14.53
C LEU A 314 2.53 -19.68 -15.76
N GLN A 315 2.60 -21.00 -15.64
CA GLN A 315 2.31 -21.92 -16.73
C GLN A 315 0.87 -21.77 -17.25
N ARG A 316 -0.12 -21.66 -16.35
CA ARG A 316 -1.53 -21.43 -16.75
C ARG A 316 -1.70 -20.09 -17.48
N ILE A 317 -1.05 -19.04 -17.02
CA ILE A 317 -1.07 -17.72 -17.68
C ILE A 317 -0.45 -17.80 -19.06
N ILE A 318 0.69 -18.48 -19.21
CA ILE A 318 1.36 -18.66 -20.51
C ILE A 318 0.45 -19.43 -21.47
N THR A 319 -0.15 -20.53 -21.03
CA THR A 319 -1.07 -21.32 -21.88
C THR A 319 -2.30 -20.52 -22.28
N HIS A 320 -2.88 -19.74 -21.36
CA HIS A 320 -4.03 -18.88 -21.65
C HIS A 320 -3.66 -17.75 -22.63
N LYS A 321 -2.52 -17.08 -22.43
CA LYS A 321 -2.03 -16.04 -23.35
C LYS A 321 -1.70 -16.60 -24.73
N LYS A 322 -1.15 -17.82 -24.82
CA LYS A 322 -0.94 -18.53 -26.08
C LYS A 322 -2.26 -18.88 -26.77
N GLY A 323 -3.28 -19.29 -26.03
CA GLY A 323 -4.64 -19.55 -26.54
C GLY A 323 -5.33 -18.29 -27.08
N LEU A 324 -5.13 -17.13 -26.46
CA LEU A 324 -5.61 -15.84 -27.00
C LEU A 324 -4.81 -15.36 -28.22
N GLN A 325 -3.52 -15.69 -28.33
CA GLN A 325 -2.69 -15.36 -29.50
C GLN A 325 -2.98 -16.23 -30.74
N THR A 326 -3.63 -17.39 -30.57
CA THR A 326 -4.03 -18.26 -31.69
C THR A 326 -5.32 -17.84 -32.40
N CYS A 327 -5.98 -16.75 -31.97
CA CYS A 327 -7.03 -16.11 -32.76
C CYS A 327 -6.38 -15.23 -33.84
N HIS A 328 -6.46 -15.68 -35.09
CA HIS A 328 -5.85 -15.14 -36.31
C HIS A 328 -5.48 -13.65 -36.30
N VAL A 329 -4.18 -13.35 -36.37
CA VAL A 329 -3.70 -12.19 -37.11
C VAL A 329 -3.73 -12.58 -38.59
N THR A 330 -4.84 -12.28 -39.27
CA THR A 330 -4.82 -12.16 -40.72
C THR A 330 -3.93 -10.97 -41.05
N LYS A 331 -2.88 -11.24 -41.83
CA LYS A 331 -2.09 -10.19 -42.48
C LYS A 331 -2.99 -9.56 -43.53
N ASP A 332 -3.72 -8.52 -43.15
CA ASP A 332 -3.99 -7.36 -43.99
C ASP A 332 -4.66 -6.27 -43.15
N GLY A 333 -4.05 -5.09 -43.17
CA GLY A 333 -4.54 -3.93 -42.43
C GLY A 333 -5.84 -3.42 -43.04
N GLY A 334 -6.94 -3.61 -42.33
CA GLY A 334 -8.22 -2.97 -42.61
C GLY A 334 -9.04 -2.95 -41.33
N TYR A 335 -9.32 -1.76 -40.79
CA TYR A 335 -10.26 -1.60 -39.69
C TYR A 335 -11.66 -1.69 -40.26
N GLU A 336 -12.38 -2.79 -40.03
CA GLU A 336 -13.82 -2.84 -40.23
C GLU A 336 -14.52 -2.66 -38.88
N LEU A 337 -15.30 -1.58 -38.79
CA LEU A 337 -16.26 -1.31 -37.72
C LEU A 337 -17.40 -2.32 -37.86
N GLU A 338 -17.42 -3.37 -37.05
CA GLU A 338 -18.56 -4.28 -37.01
C GLU A 338 -19.69 -3.69 -36.18
N HIS A 339 -20.78 -3.39 -36.89
CA HIS A 339 -22.04 -2.91 -36.38
C HIS A 339 -22.73 -3.96 -35.50
N LEU A 340 -23.22 -3.52 -34.33
CA LEU A 340 -24.17 -4.25 -33.50
C LEU A 340 -25.48 -4.47 -34.27
N SER A 341 -25.82 -5.71 -34.61
CA SER A 341 -27.20 -6.12 -34.91
C SER A 341 -27.43 -7.60 -34.60
N THR A 342 -28.56 -7.85 -33.96
CA THR A 342 -29.09 -9.09 -33.36
C THR A 342 -29.51 -10.10 -34.47
N PRO A 343 -29.56 -11.43 -34.21
CA PRO A 343 -29.76 -12.42 -35.26
C PRO A 343 -31.23 -12.59 -35.64
N GLU A 344 -31.54 -12.60 -36.94
CA GLU A 344 -32.81 -13.14 -37.45
C GLU A 344 -32.66 -14.61 -37.86
N VAL A 345 -33.68 -15.38 -37.47
CA VAL A 345 -33.78 -16.85 -37.60
C VAL A 345 -34.08 -17.22 -39.05
N THR A 346 -33.27 -18.09 -39.64
CA THR A 346 -33.56 -18.75 -40.92
C THR A 346 -34.48 -19.95 -40.72
N SER A 347 -35.59 -20.00 -41.45
CA SER A 347 -36.34 -21.23 -41.70
C SER A 347 -36.50 -21.44 -43.21
N ASN A 348 -35.74 -22.40 -43.74
CA ASN A 348 -35.89 -22.96 -45.09
C ASN A 348 -36.95 -24.06 -45.08
N THR A 349 -37.84 -24.03 -46.07
CA THR A 349 -38.51 -25.17 -46.75
C THR A 349 -39.58 -24.55 -47.65
N ALA A 350 -39.88 -24.95 -48.89
CA ALA A 350 -39.32 -25.85 -49.88
C ALA A 350 -40.11 -25.54 -51.17
N GLU A 351 -39.55 -25.90 -52.32
CA GLU A 351 -40.14 -25.81 -53.65
C GLU A 351 -41.50 -26.54 -53.76
N MET A 352 -42.41 -26.05 -54.61
CA MET A 352 -42.86 -26.69 -55.87
C MET A 352 -44.30 -26.33 -56.29
N GLU A 353 -44.38 -25.95 -57.57
CA GLU A 353 -45.40 -26.28 -58.56
C GLU A 353 -46.75 -25.53 -58.65
N THR A 354 -46.88 -24.92 -59.84
CA THR A 354 -48.05 -24.49 -60.62
C THR A 354 -48.82 -23.22 -60.24
#